data_AF-A0A1I4DVX3-F1
#
_entry.id   AF-A0A1I4DVX3-F1
#
_cell.length_a   1.000
_cell.length_b   1.000
_cell.length_c   1.000
_cell.angle_alpha   90.00
_cell.angle_beta   90.00
_cell.angle_gamma   90.00
#
_symmetry.space_group_name_H-M   'P 1'
#
loop_
_entity.id
_entity.type
_entity.pdbx_description
1 polymer ?
#
loop_
_entity_poly.entity_id
_entity_poly.type
_entity_poly.pdbx_seq_one_letter_code
_entity_poly.pdbx_strand_id
1 'polypeptide(L)'
;MMKMPELPHVLTPFLDYPIRDTSICLGEDGTYYMTGTTGFPDWWAVTGDIQLWKSLDLKHWTPLITEPRKRTTVWNVDRDGTWQKEIQLRDGAPFRPLWAPEIHYLKGTFWITYSIPRLGNGLLRSLSGKAEGPYVDNMKVDAPISPHIDASLFQDDDGQVYFLCDNGKIARMNEDLTALAEELQQLKPANAEHVGFEGTFLFKAEGRYHLVGADFVDGDYHCFAASSDQLYGPYGDRYVAIPHGGHNTIFQDKAGQWWSTFFGNNDSAPFKEKPGAFRIEFDVNGQIRPIKKSEDFRPSA
;
A
#
# COMPACT_ATOMS: atom_id res chain seq x y z
N MET A 1 -21.85 -18.68 10.03
CA MET A 1 -20.54 -18.04 10.30
C MET A 1 -19.70 -18.13 9.04
N MET A 2 -19.19 -17.00 8.55
CA MET A 2 -18.22 -16.97 7.47
C MET A 2 -16.94 -17.69 7.96
N LYS A 3 -16.46 -18.69 7.24
CA LYS A 3 -15.24 -19.41 7.64
C LYS A 3 -14.04 -18.53 7.28
N MET A 4 -13.41 -17.92 8.28
CA MET A 4 -12.23 -17.10 8.08
C MET A 4 -11.03 -17.98 7.66
N PRO A 5 -10.15 -17.50 6.76
CA PRO A 5 -8.85 -18.12 6.56
C PRO A 5 -8.04 -18.03 7.87
N GLU A 6 -7.07 -18.92 8.03
CA GLU A 6 -6.14 -18.87 9.17
C GLU A 6 -4.87 -18.16 8.73
N LEU A 7 -4.34 -17.28 9.60
CA LEU A 7 -3.00 -16.71 9.43
C LEU A 7 -1.93 -17.78 9.67
N PRO A 8 -0.67 -17.54 9.23
CA PRO A 8 0.45 -18.40 9.57
C PRO A 8 0.58 -18.60 11.09
N HIS A 9 1.02 -19.80 11.51
CA HIS A 9 1.19 -20.10 12.94
C HIS A 9 2.20 -19.19 13.65
N VAL A 10 3.18 -18.69 12.90
CA VAL A 10 4.17 -17.72 13.36
C VAL A 10 4.13 -16.54 12.42
N LEU A 11 3.67 -15.40 12.92
CA LEU A 11 3.67 -14.11 12.25
C LEU A 11 4.17 -13.06 13.25
N THR A 12 5.38 -12.57 13.02
CA THR A 12 6.05 -11.59 13.90
C THR A 12 6.36 -10.32 13.12
N PRO A 13 6.40 -9.14 13.78
CA PRO A 13 6.76 -7.91 13.10
C PRO A 13 8.21 -7.95 12.62
N PHE A 14 8.51 -7.26 11.52
CA PHE A 14 9.87 -7.10 10.99
C PHE A 14 10.78 -6.26 11.89
N LEU A 15 10.20 -5.26 12.55
CA LEU A 15 10.90 -4.30 13.39
C LEU A 15 10.00 -3.89 14.56
N ASP A 16 10.63 -3.54 15.67
CA ASP A 16 9.97 -2.88 16.80
C ASP A 16 9.89 -1.36 16.58
N TYR A 17 9.31 -0.96 15.45
CA TYR A 17 9.06 0.43 15.10
C TYR A 17 7.64 0.54 14.51
N PRO A 18 6.80 1.44 15.03
CA PRO A 18 5.42 1.53 14.58
C PRO A 18 5.29 2.00 13.11
N ILE A 19 4.64 1.18 12.29
CA ILE A 19 4.30 1.46 10.88
C ILE A 19 2.93 0.85 10.60
N ARG A 20 2.00 1.65 10.06
CA ARG A 20 0.72 1.17 9.51
C ARG A 20 0.75 1.21 7.99
N ASP A 21 -0.22 0.57 7.34
CA ASP A 21 -0.43 0.64 5.89
C ASP A 21 0.86 0.26 5.13
N THR A 22 1.44 -0.87 5.55
CA THR A 22 2.78 -1.29 5.12
C THR A 22 2.77 -1.61 3.63
N SER A 23 3.65 -0.98 2.87
CA SER A 23 3.86 -1.23 1.45
C SER A 23 5.30 -1.70 1.21
N ILE A 24 5.47 -2.78 0.44
CA ILE A 24 6.78 -3.32 0.05
C ILE A 24 6.85 -3.46 -1.46
N CYS A 25 7.99 -3.08 -2.04
CA CYS A 25 8.31 -3.26 -3.44
C CYS A 25 9.74 -3.81 -3.61
N LEU A 26 9.94 -4.68 -4.60
CA LEU A 26 11.26 -5.14 -5.03
C LEU A 26 11.79 -4.21 -6.14
N GLY A 27 12.95 -3.58 -5.91
CA GLY A 27 13.66 -2.79 -6.91
C GLY A 27 14.43 -3.66 -7.91
N GLU A 28 14.77 -3.07 -9.07
CA GLU A 28 15.61 -3.73 -10.09
C GLU A 28 17.00 -4.12 -9.57
N ASP A 29 17.48 -3.45 -8.53
CA ASP A 29 18.76 -3.70 -7.87
C ASP A 29 18.73 -4.96 -6.96
N GLY A 30 17.59 -5.63 -6.89
CA GLY A 30 17.39 -6.79 -6.03
C GLY A 30 17.23 -6.42 -4.55
N THR A 31 16.91 -5.18 -4.23
CA THR A 31 16.62 -4.73 -2.86
C THR A 31 15.11 -4.59 -2.66
N TYR A 32 14.61 -5.05 -1.53
CA TYR A 32 13.25 -4.76 -1.09
C TYR A 32 13.22 -3.42 -0.37
N TYR A 33 12.23 -2.59 -0.70
CA TYR A 33 11.99 -1.29 -0.08
C TYR A 33 10.62 -1.28 0.58
N MET A 34 10.56 -0.74 1.79
CA MET A 34 9.34 -0.67 2.60
C MET A 34 9.04 0.77 2.99
N THR A 35 7.77 1.14 2.95
CA THR A 35 7.22 2.37 3.51
C THR A 35 5.90 2.08 4.23
N GLY A 36 5.33 3.09 4.85
CA GLY A 36 4.00 3.06 5.43
C GLY A 36 3.72 4.33 6.24
N THR A 37 2.56 4.40 6.86
CA THR A 37 2.21 5.52 7.74
C THR A 37 3.09 5.51 8.98
N THR A 38 3.78 6.63 9.21
CA THR A 38 4.65 6.86 10.37
C THR A 38 4.18 8.10 11.15
N GLY A 39 4.73 8.32 12.35
CA GLY A 39 4.37 9.46 13.21
C GLY A 39 3.75 9.06 14.55
N PHE A 40 4.00 7.85 15.03
CA PHE A 40 3.62 7.42 16.38
C PHE A 40 4.06 8.44 17.44
N PRO A 41 3.27 8.67 18.51
CA PRO A 41 1.97 8.05 18.81
C PRO A 41 0.78 8.73 18.13
N ASP A 42 0.99 9.79 17.36
CA ASP A 42 -0.09 10.64 16.86
C ASP A 42 0.03 10.89 15.35
N TRP A 43 0.00 9.81 14.58
CA TRP A 43 -0.10 9.86 13.12
C TRP A 43 -1.46 10.39 12.62
N TRP A 44 -2.34 10.85 13.53
CA TRP A 44 -3.57 11.56 13.19
C TRP A 44 -3.44 13.08 13.35
N ALA A 45 -2.29 13.60 13.78
CA ALA A 45 -2.01 15.03 13.88
C ALA A 45 -1.32 15.57 12.61
N VAL A 46 -0.47 16.58 12.77
CA VAL A 46 0.36 17.10 11.68
C VAL A 46 1.60 16.22 11.55
N THR A 47 1.65 15.45 10.47
CA THR A 47 2.84 14.69 10.05
C THR A 47 3.22 15.10 8.63
N GLY A 48 4.36 14.62 8.13
CA GLY A 48 4.76 14.99 6.78
C GLY A 48 5.97 14.27 6.23
N ASP A 49 6.49 13.28 6.94
CA ASP A 49 7.65 12.51 6.53
C ASP A 49 7.21 11.26 5.77
N ILE A 50 7.78 11.05 4.59
CA ILE A 50 7.80 9.74 3.94
C ILE A 50 9.15 9.12 4.24
N GLN A 51 9.13 7.96 4.90
CA GLN A 51 10.32 7.25 5.36
C GLN A 51 10.43 5.90 4.66
N LEU A 52 11.65 5.51 4.26
CA LEU A 52 11.90 4.21 3.65
C LEU A 52 12.83 3.32 4.48
N TRP A 53 12.59 2.02 4.43
CA TRP A 53 13.49 0.98 4.91
C TRP A 53 13.87 0.08 3.74
N LYS A 54 15.01 -0.62 3.86
CA LYS A 54 15.46 -1.58 2.86
C LYS A 54 15.90 -2.90 3.47
N SER A 55 15.72 -3.97 2.70
CA SER A 55 16.14 -5.33 3.03
C SER A 55 16.61 -6.08 1.79
N LEU A 56 17.56 -7.00 1.95
CA LEU A 56 17.96 -7.93 0.88
C LEU A 56 17.23 -9.28 0.97
N ASP A 57 16.63 -9.59 2.12
CA ASP A 57 16.15 -10.94 2.46
C ASP A 57 14.74 -10.98 3.06
N LEU A 58 14.04 -9.84 3.11
CA LEU A 58 12.74 -9.63 3.79
C LEU A 58 12.76 -9.91 5.29
N LYS A 59 13.93 -10.12 5.91
CA LYS A 59 14.06 -10.44 7.34
C LYS A 59 14.77 -9.32 8.08
N HIS A 60 15.91 -8.89 7.55
CA HIS A 60 16.72 -7.84 8.13
C HIS A 60 16.44 -6.53 7.41
N TRP A 61 15.81 -5.60 8.13
CA TRP A 61 15.42 -4.29 7.62
C TRP A 61 16.28 -3.19 8.23
N THR A 62 16.76 -2.29 7.39
CA THR A 62 17.56 -1.13 7.79
C THR A 62 16.92 0.15 7.29
N PRO A 63 16.89 1.24 8.08
CA PRO A 63 16.44 2.53 7.58
C PRO A 63 17.27 2.96 6.36
N LEU A 64 16.62 3.45 5.32
CA LEU A 64 17.28 3.98 4.13
C LEU A 64 17.69 5.42 4.41
N ILE A 65 18.99 5.62 4.69
CA ILE A 65 19.53 6.91 5.08
C ILE A 65 19.84 7.77 3.85
N THR A 66 19.23 8.96 3.77
CA THR A 66 19.52 9.98 2.75
C THR A 66 20.53 11.01 3.26
N GLU A 67 21.32 11.59 2.36
CA GLU A 67 22.30 12.65 2.64
C GLU A 67 21.80 14.00 2.08
N PRO A 68 22.24 15.16 2.63
CA PRO A 68 23.23 15.34 3.71
C PRO A 68 22.64 15.21 5.12
N ARG A 69 21.31 15.10 5.23
CA ARG A 69 20.62 14.97 6.52
C ARG A 69 20.45 13.48 6.77
N LYS A 70 21.46 12.80 7.34
CA LYS A 70 21.42 11.37 7.72
C LYS A 70 20.12 10.96 8.43
N ARG A 71 19.06 10.73 7.67
CA ARG A 71 17.68 10.50 8.11
C ARG A 71 17.04 9.53 7.14
N THR A 72 16.03 8.82 7.65
CA THR A 72 15.25 7.85 6.85
C THR A 72 14.22 8.51 5.92
N THR A 73 14.06 9.84 6.02
CA THR A 73 13.04 10.62 5.31
C THR A 73 13.50 10.93 3.88
N VAL A 74 12.79 10.39 2.88
CA VAL A 74 13.07 10.61 1.45
C VAL A 74 12.32 11.82 0.89
N TRP A 75 11.19 12.17 1.48
CA TRP A 75 10.39 13.34 1.12
C TRP A 75 9.70 13.91 2.35
N ASN A 76 9.58 15.24 2.44
CA ASN A 76 8.89 15.90 3.54
C ASN A 76 7.97 17.03 3.04
N VAL A 77 6.73 17.06 3.52
CA VAL A 77 5.72 18.05 3.10
C VAL A 77 6.18 19.50 3.31
N ASP A 78 6.73 19.84 4.48
CA ASP A 78 7.09 21.23 4.79
C ASP A 78 8.30 21.70 3.97
N ARG A 79 9.23 20.77 3.69
CA ARG A 79 10.42 21.01 2.88
C ARG A 79 10.10 21.14 1.39
N ASP A 80 9.37 20.16 0.85
CA ASP A 80 9.28 19.93 -0.60
C ASP A 80 7.87 20.12 -1.15
N GLY A 81 6.84 20.08 -0.31
CA GLY A 81 5.44 20.17 -0.73
C GLY A 81 5.03 21.58 -1.17
N THR A 82 3.89 21.63 -1.86
CA THR A 82 3.21 22.83 -2.36
C THR A 82 1.78 22.82 -1.82
N TRP A 83 0.81 22.29 -2.56
CA TRP A 83 -0.59 22.15 -2.15
C TRP A 83 -0.74 21.31 -0.88
N GLN A 84 0.19 20.40 -0.64
CA GLN A 84 0.21 19.51 0.52
C GLN A 84 0.41 20.26 1.85
N LYS A 85 0.89 21.51 1.84
CA LYS A 85 1.27 22.25 3.05
C LYS A 85 0.09 22.77 3.86
N GLU A 86 -1.11 22.79 3.29
CA GLU A 86 -2.29 23.30 3.98
C GLU A 86 -2.56 22.50 5.26
N ILE A 87 -2.53 23.17 6.41
CA ILE A 87 -2.92 22.58 7.69
C ILE A 87 -4.39 22.89 7.91
N GLN A 88 -5.20 21.85 8.00
CA GLN A 88 -6.62 21.96 8.28
C GLN A 88 -6.91 21.85 9.78
N LEU A 89 -8.19 21.95 10.14
CA LEU A 89 -8.66 21.66 11.49
C LEU A 89 -9.54 20.40 11.50
N ARG A 90 -9.31 19.55 12.51
CA ARG A 90 -10.21 18.45 12.88
C ARG A 90 -10.45 18.52 14.37
N ASP A 91 -11.70 18.62 14.79
CA ASP A 91 -12.11 18.75 16.20
C ASP A 91 -11.40 19.91 16.93
N GLY A 92 -11.14 21.00 16.21
CA GLY A 92 -10.48 22.20 16.73
C GLY A 92 -8.94 22.12 16.83
N ALA A 93 -8.32 21.01 16.42
CA ALA A 93 -6.88 20.82 16.42
C ALA A 93 -6.27 20.82 14.99
N PRO A 94 -5.00 21.25 14.81
CA PRO A 94 -4.27 21.13 13.55
C PRO A 94 -4.27 19.69 13.01
N PHE A 95 -4.64 19.53 11.74
CA PHE A 95 -4.83 18.24 11.10
C PHE A 95 -4.22 18.27 9.68
N ARG A 96 -3.12 17.54 9.51
CA ARG A 96 -2.44 17.34 8.21
C ARG A 96 -1.61 16.06 8.28
N PRO A 97 -2.21 14.88 8.47
CA PRO A 97 -1.43 13.67 8.50
C PRO A 97 -1.10 13.21 7.09
N LEU A 98 0.08 12.62 6.91
CA LEU A 98 0.48 11.91 5.71
C LEU A 98 0.22 10.41 5.94
N TRP A 99 -0.76 9.87 5.20
CA TRP A 99 -1.24 8.49 5.36
C TRP A 99 -0.97 7.64 4.13
N ALA A 100 -0.84 6.34 4.40
CA ALA A 100 -0.77 5.25 3.45
C ALA A 100 0.14 5.54 2.24
N PRO A 101 1.41 5.89 2.45
CA PRO A 101 2.32 5.93 1.34
C PRO A 101 2.52 4.51 0.79
N GLU A 102 2.49 4.34 -0.53
CA GLU A 102 2.89 3.09 -1.18
C GLU A 102 4.10 3.32 -2.08
N ILE A 103 5.06 2.39 -2.06
CA ILE A 103 6.24 2.45 -2.92
C ILE A 103 6.06 1.50 -4.10
N HIS A 104 6.30 1.99 -5.31
CA HIS A 104 6.22 1.21 -6.54
C HIS A 104 7.50 1.38 -7.36
N TYR A 105 7.96 0.31 -7.99
CA TYR A 105 8.98 0.34 -9.02
C TYR A 105 8.34 -0.03 -10.35
N LEU A 106 8.14 0.96 -11.22
CA LEU A 106 7.54 0.79 -12.54
C LEU A 106 8.12 1.80 -13.51
N LYS A 107 8.13 1.45 -14.81
CA LYS A 107 8.71 2.29 -15.88
C LYS A 107 10.14 2.76 -15.58
N GLY A 108 10.96 1.91 -14.97
CA GLY A 108 12.39 2.16 -14.74
C GLY A 108 12.71 3.16 -13.62
N THR A 109 11.77 3.49 -12.74
CA THR A 109 12.03 4.36 -11.58
C THR A 109 11.10 4.03 -10.41
N PHE A 110 11.40 4.62 -9.25
CA PHE A 110 10.56 4.56 -8.07
C PHE A 110 9.52 5.66 -8.05
N TRP A 111 8.33 5.28 -7.61
CA TRP A 111 7.17 6.13 -7.41
C TRP A 111 6.68 5.96 -5.98
N ILE A 112 6.16 7.04 -5.39
CA ILE A 112 5.49 6.97 -4.09
C ILE A 112 4.15 7.67 -4.19
N THR A 113 3.07 6.91 -4.05
CA THR A 113 1.74 7.47 -3.77
C THR A 113 1.63 7.78 -2.30
N TYR A 114 0.74 8.68 -1.93
CA TYR A 114 0.38 8.98 -0.53
C TYR A 114 -0.96 9.72 -0.50
N SER A 115 -1.53 9.87 0.69
CA SER A 115 -2.71 10.69 0.90
C SER A 115 -2.53 11.68 2.05
N ILE A 116 -3.18 12.84 1.92
CA ILE A 116 -3.43 13.75 3.03
C ILE A 116 -4.95 13.89 3.13
N PRO A 117 -5.59 13.26 4.12
CA PRO A 117 -7.05 13.25 4.24
C PRO A 117 -7.61 14.66 4.22
N ARG A 118 -8.74 14.85 3.51
CA ARG A 118 -9.41 16.14 3.25
C ARG A 118 -8.65 17.12 2.33
N LEU A 119 -7.44 16.79 1.88
CA LEU A 119 -6.77 17.47 0.77
C LEU A 119 -6.78 16.59 -0.48
N GLY A 120 -6.24 15.37 -0.38
CA GLY A 120 -6.28 14.39 -1.46
C GLY A 120 -5.00 13.57 -1.61
N ASN A 121 -4.87 12.91 -2.75
CA ASN A 121 -3.72 12.04 -3.06
C ASN A 121 -2.61 12.79 -3.81
N GLY A 122 -1.36 12.38 -3.59
CA GLY A 122 -0.20 12.81 -4.37
C GLY A 122 0.56 11.64 -4.98
N LEU A 123 1.38 11.95 -5.99
CA LEU A 123 2.29 11.00 -6.65
C LEU A 123 3.67 11.63 -6.76
N LEU A 124 4.65 11.02 -6.10
CA LEU A 124 6.04 11.40 -6.18
C LEU A 124 6.79 10.52 -7.17
N ARG A 125 7.73 11.12 -7.89
CA ARG A 125 8.68 10.42 -8.77
C ARG A 125 10.10 10.59 -8.27
N SER A 126 10.86 9.50 -8.24
CA SER A 126 12.31 9.56 -8.06
C SER A 126 12.99 10.09 -9.33
N LEU A 127 13.75 11.18 -9.18
CA LEU A 127 14.52 11.78 -10.29
C LEU A 127 15.79 10.99 -10.64
N SER A 128 16.33 10.25 -9.68
CA SER A 128 17.57 9.48 -9.87
C SER A 128 17.34 8.06 -10.40
N GLY A 129 16.08 7.59 -10.39
CA GLY A 129 15.77 6.18 -10.61
C GLY A 129 15.94 5.30 -9.38
N LYS A 130 16.45 5.85 -8.25
CA LYS A 130 16.74 5.08 -7.02
C LYS A 130 15.73 5.36 -5.92
N ALA A 131 15.60 4.43 -4.97
CA ALA A 131 14.70 4.57 -3.83
C ALA A 131 15.11 5.71 -2.88
N GLU A 132 16.37 6.14 -2.89
CA GLU A 132 16.83 7.32 -2.14
C GLU A 132 16.27 8.65 -2.67
N GLY A 133 15.66 8.66 -3.87
CA GLY A 133 15.23 9.88 -4.53
C GLY A 133 16.41 10.65 -5.14
N PRO A 134 16.36 12.00 -5.22
CA PRO A 134 15.33 12.86 -4.66
C PRO A 134 13.97 12.66 -5.33
N TYR A 135 12.91 12.84 -4.55
CA TYR A 135 11.53 12.74 -5.00
C TYR A 135 10.94 14.13 -5.29
N VAL A 136 10.15 14.23 -6.36
CA VAL A 136 9.38 15.42 -6.71
C VAL A 136 7.93 15.05 -6.98
N ASP A 137 6.99 15.97 -6.75
CA ASP A 137 5.61 15.82 -7.22
C ASP A 137 5.62 15.68 -8.75
N ASN A 138 4.95 14.65 -9.26
CA ASN A 138 4.89 14.36 -10.70
C ASN A 138 3.63 14.90 -11.37
N MET A 139 2.74 15.58 -10.65
CA MET A 139 1.50 16.10 -11.22
C MET A 139 1.75 17.41 -11.97
N LYS A 140 1.15 17.52 -13.16
CA LYS A 140 1.29 18.72 -14.01
C LYS A 140 0.60 19.94 -13.40
N VAL A 141 -0.51 19.71 -12.71
CA VAL A 141 -1.26 20.74 -11.98
C VAL A 141 -0.82 20.66 -10.53
N ASP A 142 -0.54 21.82 -9.94
CA ASP A 142 -0.22 21.96 -8.51
C ASP A 142 -1.48 21.77 -7.64
N ALA A 143 -1.98 20.54 -7.64
CA ALA A 143 -3.23 20.13 -7.00
C ALA A 143 -3.19 18.61 -6.73
N PRO A 144 -4.00 18.11 -5.76
CA PRO A 144 -4.17 16.69 -5.55
C PRO A 144 -4.69 15.97 -6.81
N ILE A 145 -4.29 14.72 -7.00
CA ILE A 145 -4.74 13.87 -8.12
C ILE A 145 -6.24 13.59 -8.02
N SER A 146 -6.69 13.35 -6.80
CA SER A 146 -8.07 13.06 -6.44
C SER A 146 -8.36 13.57 -5.02
N PRO A 147 -9.62 13.84 -4.67
CA PRO A 147 -10.00 14.27 -3.32
C PRO A 147 -10.06 13.11 -2.30
N HIS A 148 -9.72 11.89 -2.73
CA HIS A 148 -9.85 10.67 -1.92
C HIS A 148 -8.57 10.38 -1.11
N ILE A 149 -8.58 9.23 -0.43
CA ILE A 149 -7.46 8.69 0.37
C ILE A 149 -6.87 7.45 -0.30
N ASP A 150 -5.82 6.89 0.31
CA ASP A 150 -5.27 5.56 0.02
C ASP A 150 -4.99 5.30 -1.47
N ALA A 151 -3.98 5.99 -1.99
CA ALA A 151 -3.62 5.87 -3.40
C ALA A 151 -2.63 4.74 -3.66
N SER A 152 -2.81 4.07 -4.80
CA SER A 152 -1.93 3.02 -5.30
C SER A 152 -1.74 3.13 -6.82
N LEU A 153 -0.79 2.38 -7.37
CA LEU A 153 -0.55 2.24 -8.80
C LEU A 153 -0.60 0.78 -9.23
N PHE A 154 -1.20 0.55 -10.39
CA PHE A 154 -1.18 -0.73 -11.09
C PHE A 154 -0.63 -0.55 -12.51
N GLN A 155 0.32 -1.39 -12.91
CA GLN A 155 0.81 -1.46 -14.30
C GLN A 155 0.32 -2.78 -14.91
N ASP A 156 -0.41 -2.73 -16.02
CA ASP A 156 -0.87 -3.91 -16.74
C ASP A 156 0.19 -4.42 -17.74
N ASP A 157 -0.06 -5.57 -18.34
CA ASP A 157 0.89 -6.28 -19.23
C ASP A 157 1.24 -5.48 -20.49
N ASP A 158 0.36 -4.57 -20.93
CA ASP A 158 0.60 -3.67 -22.07
C ASP A 158 1.45 -2.43 -21.70
N GLY A 159 1.84 -2.31 -20.43
CA GLY A 159 2.61 -1.21 -19.89
C GLY A 159 1.78 0.02 -19.49
N GLN A 160 0.45 -0.01 -19.68
CA GLN A 160 -0.45 1.04 -19.23
C GLN A 160 -0.48 1.07 -17.70
N VAL A 161 -0.39 2.27 -17.14
CA VAL A 161 -0.47 2.51 -15.69
C VAL A 161 -1.84 3.07 -15.33
N TYR A 162 -2.36 2.61 -14.22
CA TYR A 162 -3.63 2.99 -13.62
C TYR A 162 -3.38 3.50 -12.22
N PHE A 163 -4.03 4.60 -11.89
CA PHE A 163 -4.12 5.14 -10.55
C PHE A 163 -5.32 4.49 -9.86
N LEU A 164 -5.10 4.05 -8.62
CA LEU A 164 -6.16 3.57 -7.74
C LEU A 164 -6.26 4.47 -6.52
N CYS A 165 -7.48 4.61 -5.99
CA CYS A 165 -7.69 5.25 -4.69
C CYS A 165 -8.93 4.73 -3.95
N ASP A 166 -9.03 5.11 -2.68
CA ASP A 166 -10.21 4.94 -1.85
C ASP A 166 -10.61 3.46 -1.70
N ASN A 167 -11.88 3.16 -2.02
CA ASN A 167 -12.51 1.86 -1.92
C ASN A 167 -12.56 1.10 -3.26
N GLY A 168 -11.57 1.31 -4.14
CA GLY A 168 -11.46 0.60 -5.42
C GLY A 168 -11.83 1.46 -6.62
N LYS A 169 -11.64 2.78 -6.53
CA LYS A 169 -11.73 3.67 -7.67
C LYS A 169 -10.47 3.52 -8.52
N ILE A 170 -10.63 3.47 -9.83
CA ILE A 170 -9.52 3.33 -10.78
C ILE A 170 -9.68 4.34 -11.91
N ALA A 171 -8.56 4.90 -12.36
CA ALA A 171 -8.48 5.66 -13.60
C ALA A 171 -7.13 5.41 -14.27
N ARG A 172 -7.17 5.23 -15.58
CA ARG A 172 -5.97 5.22 -16.41
C ARG A 172 -5.19 6.52 -16.27
N MET A 173 -3.86 6.45 -16.18
CA MET A 173 -2.98 7.62 -16.22
C MET A 173 -2.51 7.93 -17.65
N ASN A 174 -2.15 9.18 -17.92
CA ASN A 174 -1.45 9.53 -19.16
C ASN A 174 -0.02 8.94 -19.19
N GLU A 175 0.62 8.95 -20.36
CA GLU A 175 1.91 8.26 -20.56
C GLU A 175 3.01 8.70 -19.57
N ASP A 176 3.06 9.99 -19.24
CA ASP A 176 4.06 10.59 -18.35
C ASP A 176 3.68 10.51 -16.85
N LEU A 177 2.52 9.94 -16.52
CA LEU A 177 1.94 9.84 -15.17
C LEU A 177 1.74 11.19 -14.48
N THR A 178 1.43 12.23 -15.25
CA THR A 178 1.24 13.61 -14.75
C THR A 178 -0.21 14.03 -14.61
N ALA A 179 -1.15 13.19 -15.03
CA ALA A 179 -2.60 13.41 -14.96
C ALA A 179 -3.36 12.08 -15.14
N LEU A 180 -4.61 12.05 -14.66
CA LEU A 180 -5.56 11.02 -15.07
C LEU A 180 -5.95 11.24 -16.54
N ALA A 181 -6.03 10.15 -17.30
CA ALA A 181 -6.44 10.13 -18.71
C ALA A 181 -7.94 9.82 -18.89
N GLU A 182 -8.64 9.57 -17.80
CA GLU A 182 -10.07 9.29 -17.73
C GLU A 182 -10.62 9.60 -16.33
N GLU A 183 -11.94 9.65 -16.21
CA GLU A 183 -12.62 9.80 -14.93
C GLU A 183 -12.45 8.55 -14.05
N LEU A 184 -12.47 8.75 -12.73
CA LEU A 184 -12.44 7.64 -11.78
C LEU A 184 -13.70 6.76 -11.91
N GLN A 185 -13.48 5.47 -12.07
CA GLN A 185 -14.53 4.46 -12.15
C GLN A 185 -14.44 3.53 -10.94
N GLN A 186 -15.57 3.18 -10.36
CA GLN A 186 -15.62 2.27 -9.21
C GLN A 186 -15.58 0.81 -9.69
N LEU A 187 -14.56 0.06 -9.26
CA LEU A 187 -14.57 -1.40 -9.36
C LEU A 187 -15.44 -1.98 -8.25
N LYS A 188 -16.36 -2.89 -8.59
CA LYS A 188 -17.36 -3.42 -7.66
C LYS A 188 -17.40 -4.94 -7.69
N PRO A 189 -17.36 -5.61 -6.52
CA PRO A 189 -17.64 -7.04 -6.43
C PRO A 189 -19.12 -7.32 -6.68
N ALA A 190 -19.47 -8.56 -7.02
CA ALA A 190 -20.84 -8.93 -7.35
C ALA A 190 -21.81 -8.93 -6.15
N ASN A 191 -21.29 -9.07 -4.92
CA ASN A 191 -22.08 -9.25 -3.70
C ASN A 191 -21.93 -8.12 -2.66
N ALA A 192 -21.30 -6.99 -3.01
CA ALA A 192 -21.16 -5.83 -2.13
C ALA A 192 -20.98 -4.53 -2.93
N GLU A 193 -21.18 -3.37 -2.30
CA GLU A 193 -21.03 -2.07 -2.97
C GLU A 193 -19.57 -1.75 -3.35
N HIS A 194 -18.63 -2.26 -2.56
CA HIS A 194 -17.19 -2.08 -2.70
C HIS A 194 -16.45 -3.32 -2.18
N VAL A 195 -15.22 -3.53 -2.62
CA VAL A 195 -14.39 -4.66 -2.13
C VAL A 195 -14.06 -4.51 -0.65
N GLY A 196 -13.81 -3.28 -0.19
CA GLY A 196 -13.54 -2.88 1.18
C GLY A 196 -13.80 -1.38 1.34
N PHE A 197 -13.87 -0.89 2.57
CA PHE A 197 -14.09 0.52 2.91
C PHE A 197 -12.95 1.44 2.43
N GLU A 198 -11.69 0.99 2.44
CA GLU A 198 -10.52 1.79 2.04
C GLU A 198 -9.33 0.88 1.64
N GLY A 199 -8.14 1.47 1.45
CA GLY A 199 -6.88 0.74 1.32
C GLY A 199 -6.81 -0.24 0.15
N THR A 200 -7.35 0.15 -1.02
CA THR A 200 -7.42 -0.79 -2.13
C THR A 200 -6.13 -0.93 -2.91
N PHE A 201 -5.78 -2.18 -3.21
CA PHE A 201 -4.62 -2.54 -4.01
C PHE A 201 -5.05 -3.50 -5.12
N LEU A 202 -4.53 -3.30 -6.34
CA LEU A 202 -4.85 -4.12 -7.51
C LEU A 202 -3.58 -4.77 -8.05
N PHE A 203 -3.65 -6.06 -8.32
CA PHE A 203 -2.55 -6.79 -8.93
C PHE A 203 -3.07 -7.88 -9.86
N LYS A 204 -2.20 -8.38 -10.74
CA LYS A 204 -2.52 -9.44 -11.70
C LYS A 204 -1.76 -10.72 -11.33
N ALA A 205 -2.48 -11.82 -11.16
CA ALA A 205 -1.92 -13.13 -10.82
C ALA A 205 -2.83 -14.24 -11.36
N GLU A 206 -2.23 -15.37 -11.75
CA GLU A 206 -2.98 -16.51 -12.32
C GLU A 206 -3.88 -16.12 -13.51
N GLY A 207 -3.42 -15.16 -14.32
CA GLY A 207 -4.16 -14.64 -15.48
C GLY A 207 -5.39 -13.79 -15.15
N ARG A 208 -5.57 -13.39 -13.88
CA ARG A 208 -6.73 -12.64 -13.39
C ARG A 208 -6.30 -11.36 -12.68
N TYR A 209 -7.20 -10.38 -12.66
CA TYR A 209 -7.08 -9.17 -11.86
C TYR A 209 -7.67 -9.44 -10.47
N HIS A 210 -6.91 -9.15 -9.42
CA HIS A 210 -7.31 -9.31 -8.03
C HIS A 210 -7.30 -7.93 -7.37
N LEU A 211 -8.48 -7.48 -6.98
CA LEU A 211 -8.67 -6.26 -6.21
C LEU A 211 -8.80 -6.65 -4.75
N VAL A 212 -7.96 -6.08 -3.89
CA VAL A 212 -8.09 -6.19 -2.44
C VAL A 212 -8.47 -4.84 -1.84
N GLY A 213 -9.06 -4.86 -0.64
CA GLY A 213 -9.36 -3.67 0.14
C GLY A 213 -9.74 -4.01 1.56
N ALA A 214 -9.60 -3.04 2.46
CA ALA A 214 -9.77 -3.24 3.88
C ALA A 214 -11.22 -2.95 4.31
N ASP A 215 -11.80 -3.77 5.17
CA ASP A 215 -13.13 -3.53 5.74
C ASP A 215 -13.22 -4.03 7.19
N PHE A 216 -14.21 -3.53 7.93
CA PHE A 216 -14.45 -3.91 9.31
C PHE A 216 -15.56 -4.96 9.42
N VAL A 217 -15.26 -6.06 10.11
CA VAL A 217 -16.27 -7.04 10.56
C VAL A 217 -16.08 -7.27 12.05
N ASP A 218 -17.15 -7.08 12.82
CA ASP A 218 -17.14 -7.29 14.28
C ASP A 218 -16.01 -6.54 15.03
N GLY A 219 -15.57 -5.40 14.50
CA GLY A 219 -14.52 -4.54 15.09
C GLY A 219 -13.10 -4.86 14.61
N ASP A 220 -12.92 -5.94 13.84
CA ASP A 220 -11.64 -6.34 13.27
C ASP A 220 -11.48 -5.87 11.84
N TYR A 221 -10.25 -5.48 11.50
CA TYR A 221 -9.91 -4.87 10.21
C TYR A 221 -9.32 -5.93 9.28
N HIS A 222 -10.11 -6.43 8.34
CA HIS A 222 -9.75 -7.54 7.45
C HIS A 222 -9.47 -7.07 6.03
N CYS A 223 -8.62 -7.78 5.31
CA CYS A 223 -8.49 -7.61 3.86
C CYS A 223 -9.49 -8.53 3.16
N PHE A 224 -10.37 -7.90 2.38
CA PHE A 224 -11.28 -8.53 1.44
C PHE A 224 -10.67 -8.53 0.05
N ALA A 225 -11.01 -9.53 -0.73
CA ALA A 225 -10.58 -9.65 -2.12
C ALA A 225 -11.75 -10.00 -3.03
N ALA A 226 -11.70 -9.53 -4.26
CA ALA A 226 -12.55 -9.97 -5.37
C ALA A 226 -11.71 -10.02 -6.65
N SER A 227 -12.06 -10.90 -7.58
CA SER A 227 -11.24 -11.14 -8.77
C SER A 227 -12.07 -11.10 -10.07
N SER A 228 -11.43 -10.71 -11.16
CA SER A 228 -12.03 -10.58 -12.50
C SER A 228 -11.08 -11.07 -13.58
N ASP A 229 -11.62 -11.53 -14.71
CA ASP A 229 -10.84 -11.84 -15.92
C ASP A 229 -10.56 -10.59 -16.77
N GLN A 230 -11.22 -9.46 -16.44
CA GLN A 230 -11.07 -8.17 -17.12
C GLN A 230 -10.83 -7.05 -16.11
N LEU A 231 -9.95 -6.10 -16.42
CA LEU A 231 -9.52 -5.04 -15.51
C LEU A 231 -10.70 -4.27 -14.88
N TYR A 232 -11.66 -3.83 -15.69
CA TYR A 232 -12.83 -3.07 -15.24
C TYR A 232 -14.01 -3.96 -14.79
N GLY A 233 -13.79 -5.26 -14.67
CA GLY A 233 -14.82 -6.20 -14.24
C GLY A 233 -15.62 -6.85 -15.38
N PRO A 234 -16.70 -7.56 -15.05
CA PRO A 234 -17.27 -7.69 -13.71
C PRO A 234 -16.38 -8.48 -12.73
N TYR A 235 -16.25 -8.00 -11.49
CA TYR A 235 -15.58 -8.74 -10.42
C TYR A 235 -16.56 -9.74 -9.79
N GLY A 236 -16.04 -10.89 -9.36
CA GLY A 236 -16.80 -11.88 -8.62
C GLY A 236 -17.17 -11.42 -7.20
N ASP A 237 -17.72 -12.35 -6.42
CA ASP A 237 -18.01 -12.14 -5.01
C ASP A 237 -16.76 -11.78 -4.22
N ARG A 238 -16.87 -10.77 -3.34
CA ARG A 238 -15.82 -10.51 -2.36
C ARG A 238 -15.84 -11.55 -1.25
N TYR A 239 -14.66 -11.84 -0.72
CA TYR A 239 -14.44 -12.74 0.42
C TYR A 239 -13.30 -12.20 1.29
N VAL A 240 -13.25 -12.63 2.56
CA VAL A 240 -12.11 -12.31 3.44
C VAL A 240 -10.91 -13.15 2.97
N ALA A 241 -9.90 -12.47 2.45
CA ALA A 241 -8.65 -13.08 2.02
C ALA A 241 -7.67 -13.22 3.19
N ILE A 242 -7.56 -12.17 4.01
CA ILE A 242 -6.59 -12.10 5.10
C ILE A 242 -7.27 -11.50 6.33
N PRO A 243 -7.48 -12.27 7.42
CA PRO A 243 -8.04 -11.71 8.63
C PRO A 243 -7.02 -10.81 9.33
N HIS A 244 -7.47 -9.71 9.95
CA HIS A 244 -6.64 -8.70 10.63
C HIS A 244 -5.63 -7.94 9.76
N GLY A 245 -5.45 -8.33 8.49
CA GLY A 245 -4.50 -7.70 7.59
C GLY A 245 -5.18 -6.75 6.63
N GLY A 246 -5.97 -5.80 7.15
CA GLY A 246 -6.77 -4.83 6.40
C GLY A 246 -6.03 -4.11 5.29
N HIS A 247 -5.61 -2.85 5.47
CA HIS A 247 -4.87 -2.13 4.43
C HIS A 247 -3.52 -2.84 4.21
N ASN A 248 -3.35 -3.43 3.04
CA ASN A 248 -2.19 -4.25 2.69
C ASN A 248 -1.84 -4.12 1.20
N THR A 249 -0.59 -4.41 0.86
CA THR A 249 -0.15 -4.56 -0.52
C THR A 249 0.31 -5.99 -0.78
N ILE A 250 0.22 -6.41 -2.04
CA ILE A 250 0.61 -7.74 -2.51
C ILE A 250 1.82 -7.60 -3.44
N PHE A 251 2.85 -8.40 -3.24
CA PHE A 251 4.08 -8.34 -4.04
C PHE A 251 4.68 -9.73 -4.26
N GLN A 252 5.59 -9.83 -5.23
CA GLN A 252 6.39 -11.03 -5.47
C GLN A 252 7.81 -10.88 -4.90
N ASP A 253 8.34 -11.96 -4.34
CA ASP A 253 9.75 -12.03 -3.97
C ASP A 253 10.66 -12.36 -5.17
N LYS A 254 11.97 -12.44 -4.94
CA LYS A 254 12.98 -12.77 -5.97
C LYS A 254 12.79 -14.16 -6.60
N ALA A 255 12.05 -15.04 -5.94
CA ALA A 255 11.71 -16.37 -6.43
C ALA A 255 10.32 -16.43 -7.10
N GLY A 256 9.65 -15.28 -7.25
CA GLY A 256 8.30 -15.18 -7.83
C GLY A 256 7.18 -15.65 -6.89
N GLN A 257 7.47 -15.90 -5.62
CA GLN A 257 6.45 -16.30 -4.65
C GLN A 257 5.64 -15.07 -4.23
N TRP A 258 4.35 -15.25 -3.98
CA TRP A 258 3.45 -14.17 -3.60
C TRP A 258 3.44 -13.91 -2.10
N TRP A 259 3.39 -12.64 -1.73
CA TRP A 259 3.42 -12.14 -0.37
C TRP A 259 2.36 -11.08 -0.16
N SER A 260 1.78 -11.05 1.04
CA SER A 260 1.01 -9.92 1.54
C SER A 260 1.79 -9.22 2.63
N THR A 261 1.82 -7.89 2.59
CA THR A 261 2.17 -7.10 3.78
C THR A 261 1.08 -7.23 4.84
N PHE A 262 1.41 -6.83 6.07
CA PHE A 262 0.53 -6.92 7.22
C PHE A 262 0.87 -5.85 8.25
N PHE A 263 -0.16 -5.26 8.83
CA PHE A 263 -0.11 -4.65 10.15
C PHE A 263 -1.44 -4.95 10.86
N GLY A 264 -1.43 -5.17 12.17
CA GLY A 264 -2.67 -5.30 12.93
C GLY A 264 -3.22 -3.93 13.34
N ASN A 265 -4.51 -3.71 13.14
CA ASN A 265 -5.17 -2.46 13.52
C ASN A 265 -5.49 -2.38 15.04
N ASN A 266 -5.68 -3.52 15.69
CA ASN A 266 -6.13 -3.62 17.08
C ASN A 266 -5.46 -4.82 17.79
N ASP A 267 -5.78 -5.01 19.07
CA ASP A 267 -5.12 -6.00 19.93
C ASP A 267 -5.58 -7.45 19.67
N SER A 268 -6.58 -7.67 18.82
CA SER A 268 -7.01 -9.01 18.40
C SER A 268 -6.10 -9.59 17.30
N ALA A 269 -5.33 -8.74 16.61
CA ALA A 269 -4.35 -9.16 15.62
C ALA A 269 -3.10 -9.79 16.28
N PRO A 270 -2.30 -10.59 15.55
CA PRO A 270 -1.06 -11.18 16.09
C PRO A 270 -0.06 -10.16 16.65
N PHE A 271 -0.02 -8.97 16.07
CA PHE A 271 0.66 -7.79 16.61
C PHE A 271 0.00 -6.53 16.05
N LYS A 272 0.09 -5.43 16.79
CA LYS A 272 -0.55 -4.15 16.46
C LYS A 272 0.47 -3.12 15.94
N GLU A 273 0.07 -2.37 14.91
CA GLU A 273 0.72 -1.15 14.41
C GLU A 273 2.21 -1.29 14.10
N LYS A 274 2.66 -2.49 13.71
CA LYS A 274 4.04 -2.77 13.28
C LYS A 274 4.00 -3.44 11.91
N PRO A 275 5.05 -3.32 11.10
CA PRO A 275 5.07 -3.91 9.77
C PRO A 275 5.41 -5.41 9.85
N GLY A 276 4.78 -6.20 9.00
CA GLY A 276 5.14 -7.58 8.72
C GLY A 276 4.72 -7.97 7.31
N ALA A 277 5.02 -9.21 6.93
CA ALA A 277 4.50 -9.82 5.73
C ALA A 277 4.48 -11.34 5.89
N PHE A 278 3.75 -12.03 5.02
CA PHE A 278 3.78 -13.48 4.93
C PHE A 278 3.41 -13.93 3.52
N ARG A 279 3.75 -15.17 3.19
CA ARG A 279 3.42 -15.76 1.89
C ARG A 279 1.95 -16.07 1.76
N ILE A 280 1.43 -15.86 0.56
CA ILE A 280 0.08 -16.24 0.15
C ILE A 280 0.15 -17.23 -1.01
N GLU A 281 -0.94 -17.96 -1.21
CA GLU A 281 -1.17 -18.85 -2.34
C GLU A 281 -2.59 -18.62 -2.88
N PHE A 282 -2.87 -19.17 -4.07
CA PHE A 282 -4.21 -19.21 -4.65
C PHE A 282 -4.77 -20.62 -4.49
N ASP A 283 -5.96 -20.74 -3.91
CA ASP A 283 -6.64 -22.03 -3.81
C ASP A 283 -7.21 -22.48 -5.16
N VAL A 284 -7.86 -23.65 -5.18
CA VAL A 284 -8.43 -24.24 -6.40
C VAL A 284 -9.49 -23.36 -7.10
N ASN A 285 -10.05 -22.37 -6.40
CA ASN A 285 -10.99 -21.41 -6.95
C ASN A 285 -10.32 -20.08 -7.34
N GLY A 286 -8.98 -20.02 -7.28
CA GLY A 286 -8.21 -18.80 -7.49
C GLY A 286 -8.34 -17.79 -6.36
N GLN A 287 -8.79 -18.19 -5.16
CA GLN A 287 -8.91 -17.28 -4.01
C GLN A 287 -7.59 -17.18 -3.24
N ILE A 288 -7.28 -15.98 -2.77
CA ILE A 288 -6.08 -15.69 -1.98
C ILE A 288 -6.19 -16.36 -0.61
N ARG A 289 -5.14 -17.09 -0.20
CA ARG A 289 -5.02 -17.75 1.10
C ARG A 289 -3.65 -17.52 1.73
N PRO A 290 -3.55 -17.21 3.03
CA PRO A 290 -2.28 -17.25 3.75
C PRO A 290 -1.71 -18.67 3.80
N ILE A 291 -0.40 -18.82 3.58
CA ILE A 291 0.27 -20.13 3.72
C ILE A 291 0.50 -20.42 5.21
N LYS A 292 -0.17 -21.46 5.74
CA LYS A 292 -0.15 -21.80 7.18
C LYS A 292 1.23 -22.19 7.72
N LYS A 293 1.99 -22.96 6.93
CA LYS A 293 3.33 -23.44 7.28
C LYS A 293 4.39 -22.63 6.53
N SER A 294 4.71 -21.46 7.06
CA SER A 294 5.92 -20.74 6.67
C SER A 294 7.07 -21.25 7.53
N GLU A 295 7.89 -22.16 7.01
CA GLU A 295 9.17 -22.50 7.65
C GLU A 295 10.18 -21.33 7.60
N ASP A 296 9.87 -20.30 6.80
CA ASP A 296 10.81 -19.24 6.40
C ASP A 296 10.81 -17.99 7.29
N PHE A 297 9.92 -17.91 8.28
CA PHE A 297 9.77 -16.73 9.15
C PHE A 297 10.25 -16.91 10.58
N ARG A 298 11.41 -17.55 10.77
CA ARG A 298 12.18 -17.33 12.00
C ARG A 298 13.12 -16.15 11.76
N PRO A 299 12.90 -14.97 12.35
CA PRO A 299 14.02 -14.07 12.58
C PRO A 299 15.04 -14.86 13.41
N SER A 300 16.29 -14.95 12.92
CA SER A 300 17.38 -15.47 13.74
C SER A 300 17.48 -14.62 15.00
N ALA A 301 17.44 -15.29 16.15
CA ALA A 301 17.56 -14.69 17.48
C ALA A 301 18.84 -13.87 17.66
#